data_AF-A0AAW9W8W3-F1
#
_entry.id   AF-A0AAW9W8W3-F1
#
_cell.length_a   1.000
_cell.length_b   1.000
_cell.length_c   1.000
_cell.angle_alpha   90.00
_cell.angle_beta   90.00
_cell.angle_gamma   90.00
#
_symmetry.space_group_name_H-M   'P 1'
#
loop_
_entity.id
_entity.type
_entity.pdbx_description
1 polymer ?
#
loop_
_entity_poly.entity_id
_entity_poly.type
_entity_poly.pdbx_seq_one_letter_code
_entity_poly.pdbx_strand_id
1 'polypeptide(L)'
;YVSICFLTLFITAVMLGGGIFLYYVSKAPALSESKLVATTSSKIFDSKNELIADLGSERRVNAQANEIPTDLVKAIVSIEDHRFFDHRGVDTIRIIGAFLRNLQNNSLQGGSTLTQQLIKLT
;
A
#
# COMPACT_ATOMS: atom_id res chain seq x y z
N TYR A 1 -28.71 -30.65 -13.33
CA TYR A 1 -28.17 -29.89 -14.48
C TYR A 1 -27.76 -28.47 -14.10
N VAL A 2 -28.66 -27.65 -13.54
CA VAL A 2 -28.35 -26.25 -13.16
C VAL A 2 -27.18 -26.12 -12.18
N SER A 3 -27.12 -26.93 -11.12
CA SER A 3 -26.01 -26.88 -10.15
C SER A 3 -24.65 -27.27 -10.74
N ILE A 4 -24.65 -28.15 -11.75
CA ILE A 4 -23.43 -28.54 -12.47
C ILE A 4 -22.93 -27.35 -13.30
N CYS A 5 -23.81 -26.62 -13.96
CA CYS A 5 -23.45 -25.40 -14.69
C CYS A 5 -22.87 -24.30 -13.79
N PHE A 6 -23.43 -24.09 -12.59
CA PHE A 6 -22.87 -23.13 -11.64
C PHE A 6 -21.48 -23.54 -11.14
N LEU A 7 -21.30 -24.83 -10.85
CA LEU A 7 -20.01 -25.36 -10.41
C LEU A 7 -18.95 -25.24 -11.52
N THR A 8 -19.28 -25.58 -12.76
CA THR A 8 -18.34 -25.45 -13.89
C THR A 8 -17.99 -23.99 -14.15
N LEU A 9 -18.95 -23.06 -14.06
CA LEU A 9 -18.70 -21.63 -14.20
C LEU A 9 -17.78 -21.11 -13.10
N PHE A 10 -18.02 -21.50 -11.84
CA PHE A 10 -17.18 -21.12 -10.71
C PHE A 10 -15.74 -21.61 -10.87
N ILE A 11 -15.55 -22.89 -11.21
CA ILE A 11 -14.22 -23.46 -11.44
C ILE A 11 -13.50 -22.74 -12.58
N THR A 12 -14.20 -22.48 -13.69
CA THR A 12 -13.63 -21.76 -14.83
C THR A 12 -13.20 -20.34 -14.44
N ALA A 13 -14.02 -19.62 -13.66
CA ALA A 13 -13.68 -18.29 -13.16
C ALA A 13 -12.45 -18.30 -12.24
N VAL A 14 -12.34 -19.29 -11.34
CA VAL A 14 -11.17 -19.46 -10.45
C VAL A 14 -9.92 -19.77 -11.25
N MET A 15 -10.01 -20.65 -12.26
CA MET A 15 -8.86 -21.00 -13.11
C MET A 15 -8.39 -19.81 -13.95
N LEU A 16 -9.31 -19.06 -14.56
CA LEU A 16 -8.97 -17.86 -15.31
C LEU A 16 -8.38 -16.78 -14.39
N GLY A 17 -9.02 -16.51 -13.25
CA GLY A 17 -8.54 -15.54 -12.28
C GLY A 17 -7.17 -15.90 -11.70
N GLY A 18 -6.96 -17.17 -11.35
CA GLY A 18 -5.69 -17.70 -10.87
C GLY A 18 -4.59 -17.62 -11.94
N GLY A 19 -4.90 -17.95 -13.19
CA GLY A 19 -3.97 -17.82 -14.30
C GLY A 19 -3.53 -16.38 -14.55
N ILE A 20 -4.48 -15.44 -14.54
CA ILE A 20 -4.19 -14.00 -14.65
C ILE A 20 -3.34 -13.52 -13.47
N PHE A 21 -3.69 -13.92 -12.24
CA PHE A 21 -2.93 -13.58 -11.04
C PHE A 21 -1.48 -14.07 -11.14
N LEU A 22 -1.27 -15.34 -11.48
CA LEU A 22 0.07 -15.92 -11.65
C LEU A 22 0.87 -15.22 -12.75
N TYR A 23 0.22 -14.85 -13.85
CA TYR A 23 0.85 -14.09 -14.93
C TYR A 23 1.37 -12.72 -14.46
N TYR A 24 0.58 -11.98 -13.69
CA TYR A 24 1.01 -10.69 -13.15
C TYR A 24 2.09 -10.84 -12.07
N VAL A 25 1.97 -11.84 -11.19
CA VAL A 25 3.00 -12.14 -10.18
C VAL A 25 4.33 -12.47 -10.85
N SER A 26 4.33 -13.28 -11.92
CA SER A 26 5.54 -13.63 -12.65
C SER A 26 6.20 -12.44 -13.37
N LYS A 27 5.44 -11.38 -13.64
CA LYS A 27 5.94 -10.15 -14.27
C LYS A 27 6.25 -9.04 -13.28
N ALA A 28 5.98 -9.25 -11.99
CA ALA A 28 6.24 -8.25 -10.97
C ALA A 28 7.75 -7.94 -10.92
N PRO A 29 8.14 -6.65 -10.91
CA PRO A 29 9.54 -6.27 -10.83
C PRO A 29 10.13 -6.70 -9.48
N ALA A 30 11.42 -7.04 -9.48
CA ALA A 30 12.13 -7.28 -8.23
C ALA A 30 12.13 -6.01 -7.35
N LEU A 31 11.83 -6.20 -6.07
CA LEU A 31 11.84 -5.14 -5.07
C LEU A 31 13.26 -5.01 -4.48
N SER A 32 13.79 -3.79 -4.47
CA SER A 32 15.04 -3.46 -3.77
C SER A 32 14.78 -2.37 -2.74
N GLU A 33 15.51 -2.40 -1.62
CA GLU A 33 15.36 -1.40 -0.56
C GLU A 33 15.56 0.03 -1.05
N SER A 34 16.46 0.22 -2.03
CA SER A 34 16.70 1.52 -2.68
C SER A 34 15.46 2.11 -3.35
N LYS A 35 14.49 1.29 -3.77
CA LYS A 35 13.22 1.77 -4.33
C LYS A 35 12.23 2.18 -3.24
N LEU A 36 12.39 1.66 -2.02
CA LEU A 36 11.53 1.97 -0.88
C LEU A 36 11.95 3.25 -0.14
N VAL A 37 13.17 3.73 -0.38
CA VAL A 37 13.65 4.99 0.18
C VAL A 37 13.21 6.14 -0.71
N ALA A 38 12.57 7.14 -0.12
CA ALA A 38 12.09 8.28 -0.86
C ALA A 38 13.26 9.11 -1.41
N THR A 39 13.18 9.51 -2.67
CA THR A 39 14.13 10.44 -3.29
C THR A 39 14.08 11.77 -2.55
N THR A 40 15.19 12.14 -1.90
CA THR A 40 15.36 13.43 -1.25
C THR A 40 15.76 14.49 -2.27
N SER A 41 15.34 15.72 -2.02
CA SER A 41 15.68 16.84 -2.87
C SER A 41 17.14 17.26 -2.75
N SER A 42 17.70 17.79 -3.85
CA SER A 42 19.01 18.44 -3.82
C SER A 42 18.89 19.82 -3.19
N LYS A 43 19.69 20.08 -2.16
CA LYS A 43 19.69 21.34 -1.41
C LYS A 43 20.96 22.14 -1.72
N ILE A 44 20.81 23.42 -2.05
CA ILE A 44 21.90 24.38 -2.28
C ILE A 44 22.04 25.27 -1.06
N PHE A 45 23.24 25.32 -0.50
CA PHE A 45 23.59 26.15 0.65
C PHE A 45 24.58 27.24 0.25
N ASP A 46 24.55 28.37 0.96
CA ASP A 46 25.51 29.45 0.82
C ASP A 46 26.82 29.18 1.58
N SER A 47 27.78 30.11 1.51
CA SER A 47 29.06 29.98 2.22
C SER A 47 28.96 30.05 3.75
N LYS A 48 27.80 30.46 4.28
CA LYS A 48 27.46 30.48 5.71
C LYS A 48 26.60 29.28 6.12
N ASN A 49 26.39 28.32 5.23
CA ASN A 49 25.57 27.13 5.41
C ASN A 49 24.06 27.42 5.55
N GLU A 50 23.59 28.53 5.01
CA GLU A 50 22.17 28.88 4.91
C GLU A 50 21.55 28.29 3.64
N LEU A 51 20.36 27.70 3.74
CA LEU A 51 19.68 27.07 2.60
C LEU A 51 19.20 28.15 1.61
N ILE A 52 19.76 28.16 0.40
CA ILE A 52 19.38 29.08 -0.69
C ILE A 52 18.22 28.50 -1.50
N ALA A 53 18.30 27.21 -1.85
CA ALA A 53 17.32 26.58 -2.73
C ALA A 53 17.18 25.08 -2.46
N ASP A 54 15.96 24.59 -2.62
CA ASP A 54 15.61 23.17 -2.61
C ASP A 54 15.08 22.83 -4.01
N LEU A 55 15.82 22.00 -4.75
CA LEU A 55 15.59 21.68 -6.16
C LEU A 55 14.73 20.42 -6.39
N GLY A 56 14.16 19.84 -5.33
CA GLY A 56 13.29 18.68 -5.48
C GLY A 56 11.87 19.06 -5.88
N SER A 57 11.20 18.18 -6.64
CA SER A 57 9.75 18.27 -6.86
C SER A 57 8.95 18.14 -5.58
N GLU A 58 9.53 17.49 -4.57
CA GLU A 58 8.93 17.28 -3.26
C GLU A 58 9.94 17.54 -2.15
N ARG A 59 9.48 18.21 -1.09
CA ARG A 59 10.29 18.49 0.09
C ARG A 59 10.22 17.30 1.05
N ARG A 60 11.20 16.42 0.97
CA ARG A 60 11.31 15.23 1.83
C ARG A 60 12.55 15.29 2.71
N VAL A 61 12.39 14.84 3.96
CA VAL A 61 13.47 14.59 4.89
C VAL A 61 13.30 13.16 5.37
N ASN A 62 14.34 12.34 5.21
CA ASN A 62 14.34 10.98 5.73
C ASN A 62 14.49 11.03 7.25
N ALA A 63 13.62 10.32 7.95
CA ALA A 63 13.68 10.15 9.40
C ALA A 63 13.87 8.65 9.71
N GLN A 64 14.65 8.36 10.74
CA GLN A 64 14.79 7.02 11.28
C GLN A 64 13.57 6.69 12.16
N ALA A 65 13.24 5.40 12.28
CA ALA A 65 12.06 4.96 13.02
C ALA A 65 12.09 5.37 14.51
N ASN A 66 13.28 5.51 15.11
CA ASN A 66 13.48 5.96 16.49
C ASN A 66 13.29 7.49 16.68
N GLU A 67 13.31 8.27 15.60
CA GLU A 67 13.04 9.71 15.62
C GLU A 67 11.52 9.99 15.59
N ILE A 68 10.70 8.99 15.26
CA ILE A 68 9.25 9.11 15.15
C ILE A 68 8.60 8.82 16.51
N PRO A 69 7.85 9.77 17.09
CA PRO A 69 7.13 9.53 18.34
C PRO A 69 6.18 8.33 18.23
N THR A 70 6.19 7.44 19.23
CA THR A 70 5.33 6.25 19.22
C THR A 70 3.85 6.61 19.15
N ASP A 71 3.44 7.74 19.72
CA ASP A 71 2.05 8.21 19.64
C ASP A 71 1.64 8.62 18.23
N LEU A 72 2.57 9.15 17.42
CA LEU A 72 2.32 9.42 16.01
C LEU A 72 2.14 8.11 15.23
N VAL A 73 3.00 7.12 15.48
CA VAL A 73 2.86 5.78 14.86
C VAL A 73 1.50 5.18 15.21
N LYS A 74 1.10 5.21 16.48
CA LYS A 74 -0.20 4.70 16.94
C LYS A 74 -1.36 5.46 16.30
N ALA A 75 -1.28 6.79 16.22
CA ALA A 75 -2.32 7.62 15.61
C ALA A 75 -2.52 7.25 14.13
N ILE A 76 -1.45 7.20 13.34
CA ILE A 76 -1.51 6.86 11.91
C ILE A 76 -2.02 5.43 11.72
N VAL A 77 -1.46 4.45 12.43
CA VAL A 77 -1.91 3.06 12.36
C VAL A 77 -3.38 2.96 12.74
N SER A 78 -3.87 3.65 13.78
CA SER A 78 -5.28 3.57 14.18
C SER A 78 -6.27 4.06 13.12
N ILE A 79 -5.89 5.05 12.31
CA ILE A 79 -6.75 5.67 11.29
C ILE A 79 -6.62 4.93 9.95
N GLU A 80 -5.38 4.72 9.50
CA GLU A 80 -5.09 4.21 8.17
C GLU A 80 -5.09 2.69 8.12
N ASP A 81 -4.61 2.01 9.15
CA ASP A 81 -4.38 0.56 9.14
C ASP A 81 -4.36 -0.08 10.54
N HIS A 82 -5.50 -0.10 11.24
CA HIS A 82 -5.54 -0.47 12.67
C HIS A 82 -5.01 -1.88 13.01
N ARG A 83 -4.85 -2.76 12.02
CA ARG A 83 -4.31 -4.13 12.14
C ARG A 83 -2.94 -4.27 11.47
N PHE A 84 -2.25 -3.16 11.24
CA PHE A 84 -0.97 -3.12 10.56
C PHE A 84 0.02 -4.17 11.08
N PHE A 85 0.11 -4.32 12.41
CA PHE A 85 1.03 -5.25 13.07
C PHE A 85 0.53 -6.71 13.09
N ASP A 86 -0.74 -6.97 12.77
CA ASP A 86 -1.34 -8.31 12.78
C ASP A 86 -1.27 -8.99 11.40
N HIS A 87 -0.90 -8.26 10.35
CA HIS A 87 -0.92 -8.76 8.98
C HIS A 87 0.40 -8.54 8.24
N ARG A 88 0.61 -9.29 7.15
CA ARG A 88 1.83 -9.24 6.34
C ARG A 88 1.68 -8.36 5.09
N GLY A 89 1.13 -7.17 5.29
CA GLY A 89 0.96 -6.15 4.24
C GLY A 89 -0.32 -6.25 3.41
N VAL A 90 -1.11 -7.32 3.54
CA VAL A 90 -2.47 -7.40 2.97
C VAL A 90 -3.43 -7.82 4.07
N ASP A 91 -4.43 -6.99 4.35
CA ASP A 91 -5.49 -7.31 5.30
C ASP A 91 -6.74 -7.84 4.57
N THR A 92 -6.84 -9.16 4.44
CA THR A 92 -8.00 -9.81 3.81
C THR A 92 -9.31 -9.52 4.55
N ILE A 93 -9.29 -9.42 5.89
CA ILE A 93 -10.49 -9.16 6.68
C ILE A 93 -10.98 -7.73 6.42
N ARG A 94 -10.07 -6.75 6.37
CA ARG A 94 -10.44 -5.37 6.03
C ARG A 94 -10.94 -5.25 4.60
N ILE A 95 -10.30 -5.91 3.64
CA ILE A 95 -10.69 -5.88 2.23
C ILE A 95 -12.11 -6.45 2.06
N ILE A 96 -12.38 -7.65 2.61
CA ILE A 96 -13.72 -8.26 2.51
C ILE A 96 -14.74 -7.41 3.27
N GLY A 97 -14.40 -6.93 4.47
CA GLY A 97 -15.29 -6.09 5.27
C GLY A 97 -15.65 -4.77 4.56
N ALA A 98 -14.67 -4.12 3.93
CA ALA A 98 -14.89 -2.91 3.14
C ALA A 98 -15.75 -3.20 1.90
N PHE A 99 -15.49 -4.30 1.19
CA PHE A 99 -16.31 -4.73 0.06
C PHE A 99 -17.78 -4.93 0.46
N LEU A 100 -18.05 -5.67 1.54
CA LEU A 100 -19.41 -5.91 2.03
C LEU A 100 -20.11 -4.60 2.45
N ARG A 101 -19.41 -3.71 3.15
CA ARG A 101 -19.97 -2.42 3.58
C ARG A 101 -20.24 -1.48 2.40
N ASN A 102 -19.38 -1.48 1.38
CA ASN A 102 -19.58 -0.68 0.17
C ASN A 102 -20.75 -1.18 -0.69
N LEU A 103 -21.14 -2.45 -0.58
CA LEU A 103 -22.35 -2.97 -1.23
C LEU A 103 -23.63 -2.61 -0.48
N GLN A 104 -23.55 -2.48 0.85
CA GLN A 104 -24.70 -2.22 1.72
C GLN A 104 -24.98 -0.74 1.93
N ASN A 105 -23.95 0.11 1.87
CA ASN A 105 -24.01 1.52 2.20
C ASN A 105 -23.62 2.39 1.00
N ASN A 106 -24.17 3.61 0.94
CA ASN A 106 -23.77 4.62 -0.04
C ASN A 106 -22.42 5.30 0.29
N SER A 107 -21.78 4.93 1.40
CA SER A 107 -20.46 5.45 1.79
C SER A 107 -19.36 4.45 1.42
N LEU A 108 -18.31 4.97 0.78
CA LEU A 108 -17.13 4.18 0.43
C LEU A 108 -16.19 4.08 1.62
N GLN A 109 -15.74 2.86 1.89
CA GLN A 109 -14.71 2.59 2.87
C GLN A 109 -13.45 2.04 2.20
N GLY A 110 -12.30 2.51 2.68
CA GLY A 110 -10.99 2.04 2.26
C GLY A 110 -10.63 0.67 2.85
N GLY A 111 -10.19 -0.25 1.98
CA GLY A 111 -9.67 -1.57 2.36
C GLY A 111 -8.14 -1.69 2.34
N SER A 112 -7.43 -0.64 1.93
CA SER A 112 -5.99 -0.69 1.68
C SER A 112 -5.15 -0.65 2.96
N THR A 113 -3.96 -1.27 2.92
CA THR A 113 -2.96 -1.28 4.00
C THR A 113 -1.87 -0.24 3.76
N LEU A 114 -1.12 0.13 4.81
CA LEU A 114 0.05 1.01 4.67
C LEU A 114 1.11 0.41 3.73
N THR A 115 1.29 -0.91 3.73
CA THR A 115 2.21 -1.60 2.81
C THR A 115 1.79 -1.46 1.35
N GLN A 116 0.49 -1.60 1.04
CA GLN A 116 -0.02 -1.39 -0.31
C GLN A 116 0.13 0.07 -0.75
N GLN A 117 -0.13 1.01 0.17
CA GLN A 117 0.08 2.43 -0.10
C GLN A 117 1.56 2.74 -0.39
N LEU A 118 2.49 2.15 0.35
CA LEU A 118 3.93 2.31 0.12
C LEU A 118 4.36 1.79 -1.25
N ILE A 119 3.94 0.58 -1.63
CA ILE A 119 4.28 -0.02 -2.94
C ILE A 119 3.70 0.78 -4.10
N LYS A 120 2.60 1.51 -3.90
CA LYS A 120 2.02 2.38 -4.94
C LYS A 120 2.89 3.62 -5.24
N LEU A 121 3.78 3.99 -4.32
CA LEU A 121 4.66 5.15 -4.46
C LEU A 121 6.00 4.80 -5.13
N THR A 122 6.26 3.52 -5.40
CA THR A 122 7.46 3.02 -6.11
C THR A 122 7.18 2.73 -7.57
#